data_AF-A0A8T4QE85-F1
#
_entry.id   AF-A0A8T4QE85-F1
#
_cell.length_a   1.000
_cell.length_b   1.000
_cell.length_c   1.000
_cell.angle_alpha   90.00
_cell.angle_beta   90.00
_cell.angle_gamma   90.00
#
_symmetry.space_group_name_H-M   'P 1'
#
loop_
_entity.id
_entity.type
_entity.pdbx_description
1 polymer ?
#
loop_
_entity_poly.entity_id
_entity_poly.type
_entity_poly.pdbx_seq_one_letter_code
_entity_poly.pdbx_strand_id
1 'polypeptide(L)'
;MFIRRCNFLPLYRKIRYIDALYLSAATMTTVGYGDITPKTDFGKIFTIIYAFAGVAIALYGLSIIASHFVEVREEFWLERLGKIKIKHYPKTFFDKLKTLFNYKSEKLVSEYEKSSKKRK
;
A
#
# COMPACT_ATOMS: atom_id res chain seq x y z
N MET A 1 17.03 -21.41 -47.52
CA MET A 1 15.67 -21.91 -47.22
C MET A 1 15.77 -22.67 -45.89
N PHE A 2 14.93 -22.32 -44.90
CA PHE A 2 14.83 -22.92 -43.54
C PHE A 2 16.05 -22.64 -42.61
N ILE A 3 16.01 -22.01 -41.43
CA ILE A 3 14.98 -21.75 -40.40
C ILE A 3 15.31 -20.38 -39.79
N ARG A 4 14.54 -19.34 -40.12
CA ARG A 4 14.53 -18.08 -39.36
C ARG A 4 13.10 -17.81 -38.94
N ARG A 5 12.89 -17.75 -37.62
CA ARG A 5 11.92 -16.85 -36.99
C ARG A 5 10.43 -17.22 -37.13
N CYS A 6 10.06 -18.42 -36.70
CA CYS A 6 8.67 -18.70 -36.28
C CYS A 6 8.57 -18.66 -34.75
N ASN A 7 8.45 -17.46 -34.20
CA ASN A 7 7.77 -17.21 -32.92
C ASN A 7 7.02 -15.87 -33.01
N PHE A 8 6.46 -15.61 -34.20
CA PHE A 8 5.62 -14.46 -34.49
C PHE A 8 4.15 -14.86 -34.38
N LEU A 9 3.73 -15.22 -33.19
CA LEU A 9 2.32 -15.15 -32.81
C LEU A 9 2.28 -14.58 -31.40
N PRO A 10 1.96 -13.28 -31.20
CA PRO A 10 1.48 -12.83 -29.92
C PRO A 10 0.09 -13.45 -29.75
N LEU A 11 0.05 -14.70 -29.28
CA LEU A 11 -1.19 -15.32 -28.87
C LEU A 11 -1.84 -14.36 -27.87
N TYR A 12 -3.00 -13.87 -28.25
CA TYR A 12 -3.99 -13.28 -27.37
C TYR A 12 -4.28 -14.32 -26.27
N ARG A 13 -3.46 -14.33 -25.22
CA ARG A 13 -3.62 -15.18 -24.05
C ARG A 13 -4.87 -14.66 -23.34
N LYS A 14 -6.01 -15.30 -23.57
CA LYS A 14 -7.18 -15.16 -22.69
C LYS A 14 -6.73 -15.53 -21.29
N ILE A 15 -6.64 -14.52 -20.43
CA ILE A 15 -6.35 -14.70 -19.01
C ILE A 15 -7.55 -15.45 -18.45
N ARG A 16 -7.32 -16.66 -17.92
CA ARG A 16 -8.40 -17.40 -17.25
C ARG A 16 -8.68 -16.71 -15.92
N TYR A 17 -9.89 -16.84 -15.39
CA TYR A 17 -10.26 -16.23 -14.11
C TYR A 17 -9.28 -16.57 -12.97
N ILE A 18 -8.75 -17.79 -12.98
CA ILE A 18 -7.76 -18.28 -12.01
C ILE A 18 -6.43 -17.51 -12.13
N ASP A 19 -5.98 -17.23 -13.36
CA ASP A 19 -4.75 -16.48 -13.62
C ASP A 19 -4.91 -15.00 -13.17
N ALA A 20 -6.13 -14.44 -13.28
CA ALA A 20 -6.45 -13.10 -12.78
C ALA A 20 -6.53 -13.04 -11.24
N LEU A 21 -7.11 -14.06 -10.60
CA LEU A 21 -7.11 -14.19 -9.15
C LEU A 21 -5.69 -14.34 -8.61
N TYR A 22 -4.86 -15.15 -9.26
CA TYR A 22 -3.44 -15.27 -8.93
C TYR A 22 -2.73 -13.92 -8.99
N LEU A 23 -2.92 -13.16 -10.07
CA LEU A 23 -2.37 -11.81 -10.21
C LEU A 23 -2.84 -10.87 -9.08
N SER A 24 -4.13 -10.89 -8.73
CA SER A 24 -4.66 -10.07 -7.65
C SER A 24 -4.10 -10.47 -6.28
N ALA A 25 -3.99 -11.76 -6.01
CA ALA A 25 -3.43 -12.26 -4.76
C ALA A 25 -1.95 -11.90 -4.64
N ALA A 26 -1.16 -12.14 -5.70
CA ALA A 26 0.25 -11.81 -5.77
C ALA A 26 0.52 -10.31 -5.64
N THR A 27 -0.38 -9.46 -6.14
CA THR A 27 -0.29 -8.00 -5.97
C THR A 27 -0.66 -7.57 -4.55
N MET A 28 -1.71 -8.16 -3.97
CA MET A 28 -2.16 -7.85 -2.61
C MET A 28 -1.12 -8.26 -1.55
N THR A 29 -0.51 -9.43 -1.74
CA THR A 29 0.57 -9.91 -0.87
C THR A 29 1.92 -9.27 -1.19
N THR A 30 1.98 -8.37 -2.17
CA THR A 30 3.20 -7.67 -2.64
C THR A 30 4.31 -8.61 -3.16
N VAL A 31 3.99 -9.87 -3.46
CA VAL A 31 4.95 -10.85 -4.00
C VAL A 31 5.32 -10.51 -5.45
N GLY A 32 4.32 -10.19 -6.28
CA GLY A 32 4.51 -9.61 -7.61
C GLY A 32 5.50 -10.33 -8.54
N TYR A 33 5.27 -11.61 -8.86
CA TYR A 33 6.16 -12.40 -9.74
C TYR A 33 6.36 -11.82 -11.16
N GLY A 34 5.41 -11.01 -11.65
CA GLY A 34 5.52 -10.31 -12.94
C GLY A 34 5.41 -11.22 -14.17
N ASP A 35 5.07 -12.49 -13.98
CA ASP A 35 4.85 -13.51 -15.00
C ASP A 35 3.57 -13.27 -15.81
N ILE A 36 2.54 -12.71 -15.16
CA ILE A 36 1.25 -12.34 -15.75
C ILE A 36 1.04 -10.86 -15.53
N THR A 37 0.79 -10.11 -16.61
CA THR A 37 0.52 -8.67 -16.55
C THR A 37 -0.73 -8.31 -17.35
N PRO A 38 -1.55 -7.36 -16.87
CA PRO A 38 -2.74 -6.93 -17.59
C PRO A 38 -2.32 -6.18 -18.85
N LYS A 39 -2.65 -6.74 -20.03
CA LYS A 39 -2.37 -6.09 -21.31
C LYS A 39 -3.36 -4.96 -21.64
N THR A 40 -4.52 -4.96 -21.01
CA THR A 40 -5.57 -3.94 -21.19
C THR A 40 -5.31 -2.72 -20.32
N ASP A 41 -5.59 -1.53 -20.84
CA ASP A 41 -5.34 -0.28 -20.11
C ASP A 41 -6.21 -0.16 -18.86
N PHE A 42 -7.45 -0.67 -18.93
CA PHE A 42 -8.32 -0.76 -17.76
C PHE A 42 -7.75 -1.67 -16.67
N GLY A 43 -7.17 -2.82 -17.04
CA GLY A 43 -6.56 -3.75 -16.09
C GLY A 43 -5.35 -3.13 -15.39
N LYS A 44 -4.54 -2.34 -16.10
CA LYS A 44 -3.38 -1.63 -15.52
C LYS A 44 -3.82 -0.62 -14.46
N ILE A 45 -4.84 0.20 -14.76
CA ILE A 45 -5.36 1.21 -13.82
C ILE A 45 -5.93 0.53 -12.58
N PHE A 46 -6.68 -0.55 -12.76
CA PHE A 46 -7.22 -1.32 -11.64
C PHE A 46 -6.11 -1.88 -10.75
N THR A 47 -5.06 -2.47 -11.33
CA THR A 47 -3.91 -2.99 -10.58
C THR A 47 -3.20 -1.90 -9.77
N ILE A 48 -3.06 -0.69 -10.32
CA ILE A 48 -2.44 0.44 -9.60
C ILE A 48 -3.26 0.81 -8.36
N ILE A 49 -4.56 1.02 -8.52
CA ILE A 49 -5.45 1.39 -7.40
C ILE A 49 -5.48 0.27 -6.36
N TYR A 50 -5.56 -0.97 -6.82
CA TYR A 50 -5.57 -2.15 -5.97
C TYR A 50 -4.26 -2.32 -5.18
N ALA A 51 -3.10 -1.98 -5.77
CA ALA A 51 -1.82 -2.00 -5.07
C ALA A 51 -1.77 -0.97 -3.92
N PHE A 52 -2.27 0.25 -4.13
CA PHE A 52 -2.36 1.25 -3.05
C PHE A 52 -3.30 0.80 -1.92
N ALA A 53 -4.43 0.18 -2.27
CA ALA A 53 -5.36 -0.37 -1.30
C ALA A 53 -4.73 -1.51 -0.48
N GLY A 54 -4.01 -2.42 -1.14
CA GLY A 54 -3.29 -3.52 -0.48
C GLY A 54 -2.29 -3.03 0.56
N VAL A 55 -1.48 -2.02 0.22
CA VAL A 55 -0.51 -1.44 1.16
C VAL A 55 -1.20 -0.78 2.37
N ALA A 56 -2.31 -0.07 2.15
CA ALA A 56 -3.06 0.55 3.24
C ALA A 56 -3.64 -0.49 4.21
N ILE A 57 -4.21 -1.58 3.67
CA ILE A 57 -4.79 -2.66 4.46
C ILE A 57 -3.71 -3.43 5.23
N ALA A 58 -2.56 -3.71 4.60
CA ALA A 58 -1.44 -4.38 5.25
C ALA A 58 -0.90 -3.56 6.44
N LEU A 59 -0.75 -2.24 6.28
CA LEU A 59 -0.31 -1.33 7.34
C LEU A 59 -1.32 -1.23 8.48
N TYR A 60 -2.61 -1.25 8.16
CA TYR A 60 -3.68 -1.25 9.16
C TYR A 60 -3.69 -2.55 9.98
N GLY A 61 -3.60 -3.71 9.31
CA GLY A 61 -3.53 -5.01 9.97
C GLY A 61 -2.32 -5.12 10.90
N LEU A 62 -1.15 -4.70 10.45
CA LEU A 62 0.07 -4.63 11.27
C LEU A 62 -0.11 -3.72 12.49
N SER A 63 -0.82 -2.59 12.33
CA SER A 63 -1.06 -1.66 13.43
C SER A 63 -1.94 -2.25 14.53
N ILE A 64 -2.95 -3.04 14.16
CA ILE A 64 -3.85 -3.70 15.13
C ILE A 64 -3.08 -4.76 15.92
N ILE A 65 -2.31 -5.58 15.21
CA ILE A 65 -1.49 -6.62 15.84
C ILE A 65 -0.48 -5.95 16.79
N ALA A 66 0.20 -4.90 16.35
CA ALA A 66 1.15 -4.15 17.16
C ALA A 66 0.50 -3.56 18.42
N SER A 67 -0.71 -2.98 18.33
CA SER A 67 -1.40 -2.47 19.53
C SER A 67 -1.72 -3.59 20.52
N HIS A 68 -2.10 -4.77 20.03
CA HIS A 68 -2.45 -5.89 20.89
C HIS A 68 -1.22 -6.45 21.63
N PHE A 69 -0.08 -6.56 20.95
CA PHE A 69 1.19 -6.95 21.60
C PHE A 69 1.67 -5.93 22.63
N VAL A 70 1.46 -4.64 22.38
CA VAL A 70 1.87 -3.57 23.31
C VAL A 70 0.98 -3.56 24.56
N GLU A 71 -0.33 -3.73 24.41
CA GLU A 71 -1.26 -3.81 25.55
C GLU A 71 -0.91 -4.96 26.51
N VAL A 72 -0.66 -6.16 25.97
CA VAL A 72 -0.26 -7.32 26.78
C VAL A 72 1.06 -7.08 27.53
N ARG A 73 1.98 -6.32 26.92
CA ARG A 73 3.24 -5.96 27.59
C ARG A 73 3.01 -4.93 28.69
N GLU A 74 2.19 -3.90 28.47
CA GLU A 74 1.95 -2.86 29.48
C GLU A 74 1.21 -3.38 30.71
N GLU A 75 0.28 -4.33 30.56
CA GLU A 75 -0.39 -4.96 31.71
C GLU A 75 0.60 -5.63 32.66
N PHE A 76 1.60 -6.35 32.14
CA PHE A 76 2.64 -6.99 32.94
C PHE A 76 3.56 -5.99 33.65
N TRP A 77 3.95 -4.90 32.97
CA TRP A 77 4.84 -3.89 33.54
C TRP A 77 4.15 -3.03 34.62
N LEU A 78 2.85 -2.79 34.50
CA LEU A 78 2.07 -2.03 35.48
C LEU A 78 1.83 -2.82 36.77
N GLU A 79 1.64 -4.13 36.66
CA GLU A 79 1.45 -5.01 37.82
C GLU A 79 2.69 -5.06 38.73
N ARG A 80 3.89 -4.93 38.16
CA ARG A 80 5.15 -4.81 38.94
C ARG A 80 5.42 -3.43 39.54
N LEU A 81 4.76 -2.36 39.06
CA LEU A 81 5.10 -0.99 39.45
C LEU A 81 4.14 -0.34 40.47
N GLY A 82 3.04 -1.00 40.86
CA GLY A 82 2.16 -0.51 41.94
C GLY A 82 1.64 0.93 41.75
N LYS A 83 1.63 1.45 40.51
CA LYS A 83 1.24 2.81 40.16
C LYS A 83 0.07 2.84 39.18
N ILE A 84 -0.79 3.82 39.41
CA ILE A 84 -2.04 4.18 38.73
C ILE A 84 -1.91 4.11 37.19
N LYS A 85 -2.90 3.48 36.54
CA LYS A 85 -2.97 3.21 35.10
C LYS A 85 -2.83 4.48 34.26
N ILE A 86 -1.65 4.72 33.70
CA ILE A 86 -1.49 5.66 32.58
C ILE A 86 -1.77 4.87 31.30
N LYS A 87 -3.02 4.91 30.85
CA LYS A 87 -3.43 4.35 29.55
C LYS A 87 -2.93 5.27 28.45
N HIS A 88 -1.64 5.24 28.12
CA HIS A 88 -1.10 5.98 26.99
C HIS A 88 -1.15 5.09 25.75
N TYR A 89 -2.30 5.14 25.07
CA TYR A 89 -2.51 4.46 23.81
C TYR A 89 -1.40 4.83 22.81
N PRO A 90 -0.80 3.87 22.09
CA PRO A 90 0.21 4.19 21.09
C PRO A 90 -0.42 5.03 19.97
N LYS A 91 0.24 6.13 19.61
CA LYS A 91 -0.06 6.91 18.41
C LYS A 91 -0.06 5.98 17.19
N THR A 92 -1.22 5.80 16.59
CA THR A 92 -1.45 4.87 15.48
C THR A 92 -0.65 5.32 14.24
N PHE A 93 -0.46 4.42 13.27
CA PHE A 93 0.02 4.72 11.90
C PHE A 93 -0.55 6.05 11.33
N PHE A 94 -1.79 6.37 11.70
CA PHE A 94 -2.52 7.58 11.35
C PHE A 94 -2.01 8.90 11.94
N ASP A 95 -1.34 8.93 13.09
CA ASP A 95 -0.89 10.20 13.69
C ASP A 95 0.36 10.74 12.99
N LYS A 96 1.24 9.85 12.54
CA LYS A 96 2.39 10.18 11.69
C LYS A 96 1.96 10.45 10.24
N LEU A 97 0.96 9.73 9.74
CA LEU A 97 0.36 10.02 8.43
C LEU A 97 -0.30 11.40 8.44
N LYS A 98 -1.01 11.77 9.52
CA LYS A 98 -1.62 13.10 9.71
C LYS A 98 -0.59 14.20 9.74
N THR A 99 0.52 14.07 10.47
CA THR A 99 1.56 15.11 10.49
C THR A 99 2.29 15.22 9.15
N LEU A 100 2.56 14.10 8.46
CA LEU A 100 3.17 14.09 7.13
C LEU A 100 2.24 14.61 6.02
N PHE A 101 0.94 14.31 6.08
CA PHE A 101 -0.04 14.84 5.12
C PHE A 101 -0.28 16.33 5.36
N ASN A 102 -0.27 16.79 6.61
CA ASN A 102 -0.37 18.20 6.96
C ASN A 102 0.88 18.99 6.51
N TYR A 103 2.08 18.44 6.76
CA TYR A 103 3.36 19.00 6.28
C TYR A 103 3.45 19.03 4.74
N LYS A 104 3.01 17.95 4.07
CA LYS A 104 3.00 17.88 2.61
C LYS A 104 1.94 18.79 1.99
N SER A 105 0.80 18.96 2.65
CA SER A 105 -0.27 19.91 2.30
C SER A 105 0.22 21.36 2.39
N GLU A 106 0.83 21.78 3.50
CA GLU A 106 1.36 23.15 3.66
C GLU A 106 2.44 23.48 2.62
N LYS A 107 3.34 22.54 2.34
CA LYS A 107 4.44 22.75 1.40
C LYS A 107 3.93 22.85 -0.04
N LEU A 108 2.98 21.98 -0.45
CA LEU A 108 2.36 22.04 -1.78
C LEU A 108 1.52 23.31 -2.00
N VAL A 109 0.82 23.79 -0.96
CA VAL A 109 0.06 25.06 -1.00
C VAL A 109 1.02 26.25 -1.19
N SER A 110 2.15 26.28 -0.48
CA SER A 110 3.13 27.36 -0.62
C SER A 110 3.82 27.39 -2.00
N GLU A 111 3.97 26.23 -2.63
CA GLU A 111 4.62 26.08 -3.93
C GLU A 111 3.64 26.39 -5.09
N TYR A 112 2.35 26.07 -4.93
CA TYR A 112 1.27 26.49 -5.83
C TYR A 112 1.05 28.02 -5.81
N GLU A 113 1.06 28.64 -4.63
CA GLU A 113 0.81 30.09 -4.49
C GLU A 113 1.90 30.93 -5.19
N LYS A 114 3.16 30.49 -5.09
CA LYS A 114 4.30 31.08 -5.83
C LYS A 114 4.20 30.88 -7.34
N SER A 115 3.62 29.76 -7.79
CA SER A 115 3.39 29.49 -9.21
C SER A 115 2.23 30.30 -9.81
N SER A 116 1.24 30.66 -8.99
CA SER A 116 0.09 31.49 -9.39
C SER A 116 0.46 32.96 -9.57
N LYS A 117 1.32 33.50 -8.70
CA LYS A 117 1.79 34.89 -8.73
C LYS A 117 2.79 35.21 -9.86
N LYS A 118 3.28 34.19 -10.56
CA LYS A 118 4.20 34.30 -11.70
C LYS A 118 3.48 34.30 -13.07
N ARG A 119 2.17 34.04 -13.07
CA ARG A 119 1.29 34.03 -14.25
C ARG A 119 0.37 35.26 -14.34
N LYS A 120 0.44 36.19 -13.39
CA LYS A 120 -0.16 37.53 -13.43
C LYS A 120 0.95 38.56 -13.31
#